data_AF-A0A3S1DJT2-F1
#
_entry.id   AF-A0A3S1DJT2-F1
#
_cell.length_a   1.000
_cell.length_b   1.000
_cell.length_c   1.000
_cell.angle_alpha   90.00
_cell.angle_beta   90.00
_cell.angle_gamma   90.00
#
_symmetry.space_group_name_H-M   'P 1'
#
loop_
_entity.id
_entity.type
_entity.pdbx_description
1 polymer ?
#
loop_
_entity_poly.entity_id
_entity_poly.type
_entity_poly.pdbx_seq_one_letter_code
_entity_poly.pdbx_strand_id
1 'polypeptide(L)'
;MSGKSRGRFIASFFLTIIEDQDDKAYIAHLYEKYNPLLKKQAHSIIWDYGMVDDLIQDAFSKLIPKIPLLWTLNDYQITSYIVYTLRHVCLDYIRKKSR
;
A
#
# COMPACT_ATOMS: atom_id res chain seq x y z
N MET A 1 -15.25 4.21 22.87
CA MET A 1 -15.53 3.17 21.86
C MET A 1 -14.28 2.96 21.03
N SER A 2 -13.60 1.83 21.26
CA SER A 2 -12.26 1.54 20.73
C SER A 2 -12.33 1.21 19.24
N GLY A 3 -11.82 2.11 18.38
CA GLY A 3 -11.69 1.91 16.94
C GLY A 3 -10.50 1.02 16.57
N LYS A 4 -10.40 -0.16 17.18
CA LYS A 4 -9.29 -1.12 16.99
C LYS A 4 -9.78 -2.38 16.31
N SER A 5 -10.21 -2.32 15.04
CA SER A 5 -10.49 -3.56 14.29
C SER A 5 -10.60 -3.38 12.76
N ARG A 6 -9.60 -2.75 12.13
CA ARG A 6 -9.43 -2.87 10.66
C ARG A 6 -7.98 -3.16 10.24
N GLY A 7 -6.98 -2.60 10.93
CA GLY A 7 -5.56 -2.87 10.65
C GLY A 7 -5.14 -4.35 10.84
N ARG A 8 -5.72 -5.04 11.85
CA ARG A 8 -5.40 -6.45 12.14
C ARG A 8 -5.76 -7.44 11.02
N PHE A 9 -6.77 -7.13 10.20
CA PHE A 9 -7.21 -8.04 9.13
C PHE A 9 -6.35 -7.91 7.88
N ILE A 10 -5.90 -6.70 7.52
CA ILE A 10 -5.10 -6.49 6.31
C ILE A 10 -3.66 -6.95 6.51
N ALA A 11 -3.12 -6.79 7.74
CA ALA A 11 -1.87 -7.42 8.12
C ALA A 11 -1.90 -8.95 7.86
N SER A 12 -3.06 -9.59 8.07
CA SER A 12 -3.25 -11.04 7.87
C SER A 12 -3.11 -11.51 6.42
N PHE A 13 -3.42 -10.68 5.42
CA PHE A 13 -3.30 -11.05 4.01
C PHE A 13 -1.83 -11.13 3.58
N PHE A 14 -1.00 -10.19 4.02
CA PHE A 14 0.44 -10.24 3.75
C PHE A 14 1.10 -11.43 4.45
N LEU A 15 0.45 -12.04 5.46
CA LEU A 15 1.09 -13.10 6.22
C LEU A 15 1.31 -14.40 5.44
N THR A 16 0.52 -14.65 4.40
CA THR A 16 0.61 -15.87 3.60
C THR A 16 1.58 -15.75 2.44
N ILE A 17 1.93 -14.52 2.04
CA ILE A 17 2.74 -14.23 0.85
C ILE A 17 4.22 -14.07 1.24
N ILE A 18 4.50 -13.59 2.45
CA ILE A 18 5.85 -13.30 2.93
C ILE A 18 6.26 -14.35 3.97
N GLU A 19 7.25 -15.19 3.61
CA GLU A 19 7.81 -16.23 4.49
C GLU A 19 8.70 -15.63 5.58
N ASP A 20 9.56 -14.69 5.19
CA ASP A 20 10.48 -14.00 6.09
C ASP A 20 9.72 -13.07 7.06
N GLN A 21 10.00 -13.21 8.36
CA GLN A 21 9.27 -12.48 9.40
C GLN A 21 9.67 -11.00 9.49
N ASP A 22 10.92 -10.67 9.14
CA ASP A 22 11.41 -9.30 9.18
C ASP A 22 10.83 -8.51 8.00
N ASP A 23 10.82 -9.09 6.80
CA ASP A 23 10.18 -8.53 5.62
C ASP A 23 8.67 -8.31 5.83
N LYS A 24 8.03 -9.26 6.50
CA LYS A 24 6.61 -9.20 6.86
C LYS A 24 6.31 -8.09 7.85
N ALA A 25 7.12 -7.96 8.91
CA ALA A 25 7.01 -6.88 9.88
C ALA A 25 7.27 -5.51 9.23
N TYR A 26 8.26 -5.45 8.33
CA TYR A 26 8.62 -4.25 7.60
C TYR A 26 7.48 -3.77 6.67
N ILE A 27 6.89 -4.67 5.87
CA ILE A 27 5.73 -4.34 5.04
C ILE A 27 4.52 -3.92 5.87
N ALA A 28 4.23 -4.62 6.96
CA ALA A 28 3.14 -4.24 7.86
C ALA A 28 3.35 -2.82 8.44
N HIS A 29 4.58 -2.51 8.85
CA HIS A 29 4.95 -1.18 9.33
C HIS A 29 4.74 -0.11 8.25
N LEU A 30 5.21 -0.34 7.02
CA LEU A 30 5.01 0.59 5.91
C LEU A 30 3.52 0.78 5.58
N TYR A 31 2.75 -0.31 5.59
CA TYR A 31 1.31 -0.27 5.36
C TYR A 31 0.63 0.64 6.38
N GLU A 32 0.84 0.39 7.67
CA GLU A 32 0.23 1.19 8.73
C GLU A 32 0.68 2.66 8.70
N LYS A 33 2.00 2.91 8.52
CA LYS A 33 2.60 4.25 8.50
C LYS A 33 2.03 5.10 7.35
N TYR A 34 1.94 4.54 6.14
CA TYR A 34 1.60 5.31 4.95
C TYR A 34 0.11 5.27 4.59
N ASN A 35 -0.68 4.33 5.14
CA ASN A 35 -2.10 4.18 4.80
C ASN A 35 -2.92 5.49 4.88
N PRO A 36 -2.82 6.34 5.93
CA PRO A 36 -3.56 7.61 5.96
C PRO A 36 -3.21 8.57 4.81
N LEU A 37 -1.93 8.62 4.41
CA LEU A 37 -1.46 9.43 3.28
C LEU A 37 -1.98 8.84 1.96
N LEU A 38 -1.82 7.53 1.78
CA LEU A 38 -2.20 6.83 0.56
C LEU A 38 -3.72 6.87 0.33
N LYS A 39 -4.53 6.79 1.38
CA LYS A 39 -5.99 6.96 1.27
C LYS A 39 -6.38 8.32 0.70
N LYS A 40 -5.78 9.39 1.25
CA LYS A 40 -6.02 10.76 0.74
C LYS A 40 -5.57 10.90 -0.71
N GLN A 41 -4.40 10.36 -1.03
CA GLN A 41 -3.82 10.45 -2.36
C GLN A 41 -4.59 9.63 -3.41
N ALA A 42 -5.00 8.41 -3.08
CA ALA A 42 -5.79 7.57 -3.98
C ALA A 42 -7.14 8.22 -4.24
N HIS A 43 -7.85 8.62 -3.18
CA HIS A 43 -9.16 9.24 -3.30
C HIS A 43 -9.13 10.51 -4.17
N SER A 44 -8.10 11.36 -4.04
CA SER A 44 -7.98 12.56 -4.87
C SER A 44 -7.71 12.28 -6.35
N ILE A 45 -7.20 11.09 -6.70
CA ILE A 45 -6.96 10.67 -8.08
C ILE A 45 -8.21 10.02 -8.67
N ILE A 46 -8.83 9.06 -7.96
CA ILE A 46 -9.86 8.19 -8.54
C ILE A 46 -11.30 8.60 -8.20
N TRP A 47 -11.51 9.46 -7.20
CA TRP A 47 -12.83 9.94 -6.74
C TRP A 47 -13.85 8.83 -6.43
N ASP A 48 -13.36 7.67 -6.03
CA ASP A 48 -14.15 6.47 -5.77
C ASP A 48 -13.64 5.82 -4.47
N TYR A 49 -14.28 6.17 -3.35
CA TYR A 49 -13.89 5.69 -2.03
C TYR A 49 -13.95 4.17 -1.89
N GLY A 50 -14.82 3.50 -2.66
CA GLY A 50 -14.99 2.04 -2.58
C GLY A 50 -13.74 1.29 -3.02
N MET A 51 -12.99 1.86 -3.98
CA MET A 51 -11.79 1.22 -4.54
C MET A 51 -10.49 1.63 -3.86
N VAL A 52 -10.51 2.59 -2.93
CA VAL A 52 -9.27 3.13 -2.32
C VAL A 52 -8.47 2.06 -1.59
N ASP A 53 -9.12 1.24 -0.76
CA ASP A 53 -8.44 0.21 0.02
C ASP A 53 -7.88 -0.92 -0.87
N ASP A 54 -8.56 -1.24 -1.97
CA ASP A 54 -8.10 -2.25 -2.93
C ASP A 54 -6.88 -1.76 -3.71
N LEU A 55 -6.88 -0.50 -4.17
CA LEU A 55 -5.73 0.07 -4.89
C LEU A 55 -4.49 0.24 -3.99
N ILE A 56 -4.69 0.47 -2.69
CA ILE A 56 -3.58 0.47 -1.73
C ILE A 56 -3.03 -0.95 -1.59
N GLN A 57 -3.88 -1.96 -1.46
CA GLN A 57 -3.45 -3.37 -1.41
C GLN A 57 -2.71 -3.79 -2.70
N ASP A 58 -3.18 -3.37 -3.87
CA ASP A 58 -2.51 -3.58 -5.16
C ASP A 58 -1.13 -2.90 -5.20
N ALA A 59 -1.02 -1.68 -4.68
CA ALA A 59 0.25 -0.98 -4.58
C ALA A 59 1.24 -1.73 -3.69
N PHE A 60 0.80 -2.21 -2.53
CA PHE A 60 1.64 -3.02 -1.64
C PHE A 60 2.01 -4.37 -2.24
N SER A 61 1.10 -5.01 -2.97
CA SER A 61 1.41 -6.24 -3.72
C SER A 61 2.56 -6.04 -4.73
N LYS A 62 2.66 -4.84 -5.34
CA LYS A 62 3.79 -4.46 -6.21
C LYS A 62 5.07 -4.07 -5.46
N LEU A 63 4.98 -3.75 -4.16
CA LEU A 63 6.12 -3.38 -3.31
C LEU A 63 6.78 -4.59 -2.65
N ILE A 64 6.02 -5.63 -2.29
CA ILE A 64 6.53 -6.87 -1.67
C ILE A 64 7.72 -7.49 -2.43
N PRO A 65 7.66 -7.71 -3.76
CA PRO A 65 8.80 -8.29 -4.47
C PRO A 65 10.02 -7.34 -4.53
N LYS A 66 9.90 -6.11 -4.01
CA LYS A 66 10.94 -5.08 -4.00
C LYS A 66 11.44 -4.76 -2.59
N ILE A 67 11.08 -5.54 -1.58
CA ILE A 67 11.54 -5.32 -0.20
C ILE A 67 13.08 -5.16 -0.11
N PRO A 68 13.92 -5.96 -0.78
CA PRO A 68 15.37 -5.75 -0.76
C PRO A 68 15.81 -4.35 -1.21
N LEU A 69 15.11 -3.76 -2.19
CA LEU A 69 15.35 -2.38 -2.60
C LEU A 69 14.89 -1.40 -1.52
N LEU A 70 13.69 -1.58 -0.97
CA LEU A 70 13.12 -0.69 0.04
C LEU A 70 14.02 -0.56 1.28
N TRP A 71 14.69 -1.65 1.69
CA TRP A 71 15.69 -1.65 2.77
C TRP A 71 16.88 -0.72 2.52
N THR A 72 17.21 -0.43 1.26
CA THR A 72 18.34 0.45 0.90
C THR A 72 17.97 1.93 0.84
N LEU A 73 16.68 2.25 0.88
CA LEU A 73 16.18 3.60 0.69
C LEU A 73 16.06 4.34 2.03
N ASN A 74 16.32 5.65 2.01
CA ASN A 74 16.00 6.51 3.16
C ASN A 74 14.50 6.83 3.23
N ASP A 75 14.05 7.42 4.34
CA ASP A 75 12.64 7.75 4.57
C ASP A 75 11.98 8.58 3.46
N TYR A 76 12.68 9.57 2.91
CA TYR A 76 12.16 10.41 1.83
C TYR A 76 12.01 9.64 0.53
N GLN A 77 12.97 8.77 0.22
CA GLN A 77 12.95 7.89 -0.94
C GLN A 77 11.84 6.83 -0.82
N ILE A 78 11.70 6.18 0.35
CA ILE A 78 10.62 5.22 0.63
C ILE A 78 9.26 5.88 0.42
N THR A 79 9.06 7.05 1.02
CA THR A 79 7.80 7.80 0.89
C THR A 79 7.47 8.08 -0.58
N SER A 80 8.45 8.58 -1.32
CA SER A 80 8.29 8.89 -2.75
C SER A 80 7.99 7.62 -3.57
N TYR A 81 8.68 6.52 -3.27
CA TYR A 81 8.53 5.26 -3.99
C TYR A 81 7.14 4.65 -3.80
N ILE A 82 6.64 4.65 -2.57
CA ILE A 82 5.30 4.15 -2.23
C ILE A 82 4.22 5.02 -2.90
N VAL A 83 4.32 6.35 -2.79
CA VAL A 83 3.36 7.27 -3.41
C VAL A 83 3.36 7.12 -4.93
N TYR A 84 4.53 6.98 -5.57
CA TYR A 84 4.61 6.79 -7.01
C TYR A 84 4.00 5.45 -7.45
N THR A 85 4.24 4.38 -6.69
CA THR A 85 3.64 3.06 -6.94
C THR A 85 2.11 3.13 -6.86
N LEU A 86 1.57 3.80 -5.85
CA LEU A 86 0.13 4.03 -5.73
C LEU A 86 -0.43 4.82 -6.91
N ARG A 87 0.24 5.92 -7.32
CA ARG A 87 -0.20 6.74 -8.46
C ARG A 87 -0.27 5.91 -9.73
N HIS A 88 0.72 5.05 -9.98
CA HIS A 88 0.71 4.15 -11.12
C HIS A 88 -0.50 3.21 -11.09
N VAL A 89 -0.77 2.58 -9.93
CA VAL A 89 -1.93 1.69 -9.74
C VAL A 89 -3.25 2.43 -9.97
N CYS A 90 -3.40 3.65 -9.44
CA CYS A 90 -4.60 4.47 -9.63
C CYS A 90 -4.82 4.85 -11.10
N LEU A 91 -3.75 5.23 -11.82
CA LEU A 91 -3.83 5.56 -13.24
C LEU A 91 -4.17 4.34 -14.09
N ASP A 92 -3.64 3.17 -13.75
CA ASP A 92 -4.02 1.91 -14.42
C ASP A 92 -5.49 1.57 -14.19
N TYR A 93 -6.01 1.77 -12.97
CA TYR A 93 -7.43 1.60 -12.68
C TYR A 93 -8.31 2.51 -13.54
N ILE A 94 -8.00 3.81 -13.61
CA ILE A 94 -8.74 4.78 -14.45
C ILE A 94 -8.71 4.35 -15.92
N ARG A 95 -7.53 3.97 -16.45
CA ARG A 95 -7.38 3.51 -17.84
C ARG A 95 -8.20 2.27 -18.15
N LYS A 96 -8.34 1.35 -17.19
CA LYS A 96 -9.16 0.13 -17.35
C LYS A 96 -10.65 0.44 -17.29
N LYS A 97 -11.06 1.39 -16.45
CA LYS A 97 -12.46 1.82 -16.31
C LYS A 97 -12.98 2.59 -17.53
N SER A 98 -12.09 3.23 -18.29
CA SER A 98 -12.43 3.97 -19.51
C SER A 98 -12.45 3.12 -20.78
N ARG A 99 -12.21 1.80 -20.68
CA ARG A 99 -12.30 0.83 -21.79
C ARG A 99 -13.61 0.07 -21.69
#